data_AF-A0A7X8I829-F1
#
_entry.id   AF-A0A7X8I829-F1
#
_cell.length_a   1.000
_cell.length_b   1.000
_cell.length_c   1.000
_cell.angle_alpha   90.00
_cell.angle_beta   90.00
_cell.angle_gamma   90.00
#
_symmetry.space_group_name_H-M   'P 1'
#
loop_
_entity.id
_entity.type
_entity.pdbx_description
1 polymer ?
#
loop_
_entity_poly.entity_id
_entity_poly.type
_entity_poly.pdbx_seq_one_letter_code
_entity_poly.pdbx_strand_id
1 'polypeptide(L)' 'AALVRPSRSVSDLEVKSVKKKWKDKSFARGVDRDLIVKGAEMIPMPLDTVIEWVINALRRVEPEIGLGQ' A
#
# COMPACT_ATOMS: atom_id res chain seq x y z
N ALA A 1 -2.62 0.76 -4.76
CA ALA A 1 -2.33 2.14 -5.25
C ALA A 1 -1.62 2.12 -6.60
N ALA A 2 -0.69 1.18 -6.86
CA ALA A 2 -0.08 0.99 -8.18
C ALA A 2 -1.10 0.89 -9.33
N LEU A 3 -2.13 0.05 -9.17
CA LEU A 3 -3.19 -0.17 -10.19
C LEU A 3 -3.94 1.09 -10.66
N VAL A 4 -3.97 2.16 -9.86
CA VAL A 4 -4.66 3.42 -10.21
C VAL A 4 -3.72 4.48 -10.78
N ARG A 5 -2.42 4.17 -10.91
CA ARG A 5 -1.42 5.05 -11.51
C ARG A 5 -1.23 4.65 -12.99
N PRO A 6 -0.90 5.59 -13.90
CA PRO A 6 -0.66 5.28 -15.30
C PRO A 6 0.43 4.21 -15.52
N SER A 7 1.52 4.27 -14.74
CA SER A 7 2.62 3.31 -14.81
C SER A 7 2.23 1.90 -14.37
N ARG A 8 1.10 1.73 -13.66
CA ARG A 8 0.72 0.50 -12.97
C ARG A 8 1.86 -0.15 -12.17
N SER A 9 2.78 0.69 -11.68
CA SER A 9 4.01 0.26 -11.05
C SER A 9 4.03 0.58 -9.56
N VAL A 10 4.71 -0.28 -8.81
CA VAL A 10 5.06 -0.10 -7.39
C VAL A 10 6.43 0.56 -7.25
N SER A 11 7.28 0.50 -8.28
CA SER A 11 8.62 1.08 -8.28
C SER A 11 8.61 2.56 -7.89
N ASP A 12 7.68 3.35 -8.41
CA ASP A 12 7.53 4.78 -8.12
C ASP A 12 6.42 5.11 -7.12
N LEU A 13 5.97 4.11 -6.34
CA LEU A 13 4.97 4.30 -5.29
C LEU A 13 5.61 4.73 -3.96
N GLU A 14 5.16 5.87 -3.44
CA GLU A 14 5.61 6.42 -2.15
C GLU A 14 4.56 6.26 -1.04
N VAL A 15 5.01 6.17 0.21
CA VAL A 15 4.14 6.10 1.41
C VAL A 15 3.13 7.25 1.44
N LYS A 16 3.56 8.48 1.16
CA LYS A 16 2.69 9.67 1.13
C LYS A 16 1.54 9.53 0.13
N SER A 17 1.79 8.90 -1.02
CA SER A 17 0.77 8.66 -2.05
C SER A 17 -0.28 7.65 -1.58
N VAL A 18 0.14 6.58 -0.90
CA VAL A 18 -0.77 5.61 -0.29
C VAL A 18 -1.57 6.26 0.83
N LYS A 19 -0.94 7.02 1.73
CA LYS A 19 -1.62 7.75 2.82
C LYS A 19 -2.67 8.74 2.31
N LYS A 20 -2.38 9.45 1.22
CA LYS A 20 -3.36 10.36 0.59
C LYS A 20 -4.60 9.60 0.12
N LYS A 21 -4.40 8.44 -0.52
CA LYS A 21 -5.49 7.55 -0.97
C LYS A 21 -6.17 6.79 0.17
N TRP A 22 -5.49 6.55 1.30
CA TRP A 22 -6.03 5.80 2.44
C TRP A 22 -7.35 6.39 2.96
N LYS A 23 -7.47 7.73 2.96
CA LYS A 23 -8.66 8.47 3.39
C LYS A 23 -9.84 8.37 2.42
N ASP A 24 -9.59 7.99 1.18
CA ASP A 24 -10.63 7.80 0.16
C ASP A 24 -11.27 6.42 0.36
N LYS A 25 -12.54 6.38 0.77
CA LYS A 25 -13.28 5.13 1.02
C LYS A 25 -13.46 4.27 -0.24
N SER A 26 -13.39 4.87 -1.43
CA SER A 26 -13.48 4.13 -2.69
C SER A 26 -12.21 3.36 -3.02
N PHE A 27 -11.05 3.86 -2.56
CA PHE A 27 -9.77 3.18 -2.72
C PHE A 27 -9.75 1.90 -1.87
N ALA A 28 -9.45 0.76 -2.50
CA ALA A 28 -9.42 -0.54 -1.82
C ALA A 28 -10.69 -0.81 -0.99
N ARG A 29 -11.88 -0.59 -1.57
CA ARG A 29 -13.17 -0.64 -0.87
C ARG A 29 -13.44 -1.94 -0.08
N GLY A 30 -12.87 -3.06 -0.52
CA GLY A 30 -13.02 -4.37 0.14
C GLY A 30 -12.15 -4.56 1.39
N VAL A 31 -11.33 -3.58 1.77
CA VAL A 31 -10.41 -3.69 2.91
C VAL A 31 -11.00 -3.05 4.17
N ASP A 32 -10.87 -3.76 5.29
CA ASP A 32 -11.12 -3.23 6.63
C ASP A 32 -9.91 -2.41 7.10
N ARG A 33 -10.06 -1.08 7.11
CA ARG A 33 -9.00 -0.16 7.54
C ARG A 33 -8.77 -0.20 9.04
N ASP A 34 -9.83 -0.39 9.82
CA ASP A 34 -9.75 -0.37 11.28
C ASP A 34 -9.00 -1.61 11.78
N LEU A 35 -9.25 -2.77 11.15
CA LEU A 35 -8.48 -3.98 11.39
C LEU A 35 -6.99 -3.79 11.12
N ILE A 36 -6.63 -3.14 10.00
CA ILE A 36 -5.22 -2.90 9.65
C ILE A 36 -4.55 -1.98 10.66
N VAL A 37 -5.22 -0.90 11.08
CA VAL A 37 -4.68 0.03 12.08
C VAL A 37 -4.47 -0.68 13.42
N LYS A 38 -5.48 -1.42 13.90
CA LYS A 38 -5.36 -2.21 15.13
C LYS A 38 -4.23 -3.23 15.05
N GLY A 39 -4.08 -3.92 13.93
CA GLY A 39 -2.98 -4.86 13.71
C GLY A 39 -1.60 -4.21 13.80
N ALA A 40 -1.45 -3.01 13.23
CA ALA A 40 -0.21 -2.23 13.35
C ALA A 40 0.05 -1.76 14.78
N GLU A 41 -0.99 -1.41 15.55
CA GLU A 41 -0.87 -1.03 16.95
C GLU A 41 -0.50 -2.21 17.88
N MET A 42 -0.96 -3.42 17.56
CA MET A 42 -0.63 -4.65 18.31
C MET A 42 0.85 -5.00 18.24
N ILE A 43 1.52 -4.64 17.15
CA ILE A 43 2.95 -4.84 16.95
C ILE A 43 3.56 -3.45 16.85
N PRO A 44 3.85 -2.74 17.96
CA PRO A 44 4.00 -1.27 18.08
C PRO A 44 4.78 -0.60 16.93
N MET A 45 4.12 -0.48 15.78
CA MET A 45 4.71 -0.16 14.50
C MET A 45 3.79 0.88 13.87
N PRO A 46 4.33 2.06 13.55
CA PRO A 46 3.54 3.07 12.86
C PRO A 46 2.98 2.53 11.55
N LEU A 47 1.73 2.88 11.23
CA LEU A 47 1.09 2.49 9.97
C LEU A 47 1.95 2.90 8.74
N ASP A 48 2.67 4.01 8.84
CA ASP A 48 3.60 4.48 7.82
C ASP A 48 4.72 3.46 7.54
N THR A 49 5.27 2.84 8.58
CA THR A 49 6.29 1.78 8.48
C THR A 49 5.71 0.52 7.85
N VAL A 50 4.49 0.13 8.24
CA VAL A 50 3.79 -1.01 7.62
C VAL A 50 3.60 -0.78 6.12
N ILE A 51 3.14 0.42 5.74
CA ILE A 51 2.97 0.81 4.33
C ILE A 51 4.30 0.75 3.58
N GLU A 52 5.37 1.32 4.14
CA GLU A 52 6.70 1.32 3.53
C GLU A 52 7.22 -0.09 3.29
N TRP A 53 7.12 -0.96 4.29
CA TRP A 53 7.62 -2.34 4.19
C TRP A 53 6.85 -3.13 3.15
N VAL A 54 5.53 -2.96 3.08
CA VAL A 54 4.71 -3.61 2.05
C VAL A 54 5.06 -3.08 0.66
N ILE A 55 5.28 -1.77 0.49
CA ILE A 55 5.76 -1.21 -0.80
C ILE A 55 7.10 -1.87 -1.19
N ASN A 56 8.05 -1.93 -0.26
CA ASN A 56 9.37 -2.50 -0.52
C ASN A 56 9.33 -4.00 -0.82
N ALA A 57 8.45 -4.76 -0.15
CA ALA A 57 8.22 -6.16 -0.44
C ALA A 57 7.61 -6.34 -1.84
N LEU A 58 6.56 -5.57 -2.17
CA LEU A 58 5.86 -5.66 -3.45
C LEU A 58 6.75 -5.28 -4.64
N ARG A 59 7.69 -4.35 -4.48
CA ARG A 59 8.69 -4.02 -5.53
C ARG A 59 9.53 -5.22 -5.94
N ARG A 60 9.87 -6.10 -5.00
CA ARG A 60 10.73 -7.27 -5.28
C ARG A 60 10.03 -8.32 -6.13
N VAL A 61 8.71 -8.40 -6.05
CA VAL A 61 7.86 -9.37 -6.75
C VAL A 61 6.96 -8.71 -7.79
N GLU A 62 7.26 -7.47 -8.17
CA GLU A 62 6.41 -6.63 -9.03
C GLU A 62 5.99 -7.33 -10.34
N PRO A 63 6.91 -7.98 -11.09
CA PRO A 63 6.54 -8.69 -12.30
C PRO A 63 5.66 -9.92 -12.04
N GLU A 64 5.88 -10.62 -10.92
CA GLU A 64 5.16 -11.84 -10.55
C GLU A 64 3.70 -11.58 -10.22
N ILE A 65 3.41 -10.38 -9.70
CA ILE A 65 2.05 -9.93 -9.37
C ILE A 65 1.38 -9.13 -10.51
N GLY A 66 1.96 -9.14 -11.71
CA GLY A 66 1.39 -8.51 -12.90
C GLY A 66 1.42 -6.98 -12.89
N LEU A 67 2.43 -6.39 -12.24
CA LEU A 67 2.66 -4.94 -12.20
C LEU A 67 3.98 -4.59 -12.89
N GLY A 68 4.19 -3.30 -13.20
CA GLY A 68 5.46 -2.81 -13.75
C GLY A 68 5.79 -3.23 -15.19
N GLN A 69 4.76 -3.49 -16.01
CA GLN A 69 4.87 -3.78 -17.45
C GLN A 69 4.74 -2.53 -18.31
#